data_AF-A0A7X8GD17-F1
#
_entry.id   AF-A0A7X8GD17-F1
#
_cell.length_a   1.000
_cell.length_b   1.000
_cell.length_c   1.000
_cell.angle_alpha   90.00
_cell.angle_beta   90.00
_cell.angle_gamma   90.00
#
_symmetry.space_group_name_H-M   'P 1'
#
loop_
_entity.id
_entity.type
_entity.pdbx_description
1 polymer ?
#
loop_
_entity_poly.entity_id
_entity_poly.type
_entity_poly.pdbx_seq_one_letter_code
_entity_poly.pdbx_strand_id
1 'polypeptide(L)'
;MDDYGVSATYFFYQNGIIIHRGGWINNSLEELERNFHTIDWNEIKNNKSAWGIFQIKGNKIEFERWYPSSGGPLPAYIRSGEILNDTTFIITKSIRSKTGEEKELYETYYFKQFSPKPDSTNNFIK
;
A
#
# COMPACT_ATOMS: atom_id res chain seq x y z
N MET A 1 -22.44 -1.94 17.91
CA MET A 1 -22.02 -2.11 16.52
C MET A 1 -20.67 -1.45 16.48
N ASP A 2 -19.62 -2.23 16.78
CA ASP A 2 -18.30 -1.67 16.98
C ASP A 2 -17.78 -1.20 15.62
N ASP A 3 -17.26 0.02 15.59
CA ASP A 3 -16.79 0.70 14.39
C ASP A 3 -15.43 0.07 14.00
N TYR A 4 -15.48 -1.14 13.43
CA TYR A 4 -14.29 -1.86 12.94
C TYR A 4 -13.77 -1.17 11.69
N GLY A 5 -12.98 -0.09 11.86
CA GLY A 5 -12.31 0.51 10.73
C GLY A 5 -11.17 -0.38 10.21
N VAL A 6 -10.82 -0.20 8.94
CA VAL A 6 -9.80 -0.96 8.21
C VAL A 6 -8.53 -0.12 8.06
N SER A 7 -7.36 -0.66 8.41
CA SER A 7 -6.06 -0.03 8.11
C SER A 7 -5.52 -0.55 6.78
N ALA A 8 -5.03 0.33 5.91
CA ALA A 8 -4.30 -0.08 4.72
C ALA A 8 -2.80 -0.01 4.99
N THR A 9 -2.10 -1.14 4.91
CA THR A 9 -0.65 -1.19 5.09
C THR A 9 0.05 -1.43 3.76
N TYR A 10 1.15 -0.70 3.54
CA TYR A 10 1.91 -0.70 2.30
C TYR A 10 3.40 -0.93 2.58
N PHE A 11 4.01 -1.82 1.81
CA PHE A 11 5.46 -1.94 1.69
C PHE A 11 5.90 -1.31 0.38
N PHE A 12 6.76 -0.31 0.49
CA PHE A 12 7.38 0.35 -0.66
C PHE A 12 8.80 -0.19 -0.81
N TYR A 13 9.03 -0.96 -1.87
CA TYR A 13 10.35 -1.51 -2.18
C TYR A 13 11.17 -0.51 -2.99
N GLN A 14 12.49 -0.49 -2.79
CA GLN A 14 13.39 0.46 -3.48
C GLN A 14 13.31 0.41 -5.02
N ASN A 15 12.86 -0.71 -5.59
CA ASN A 15 12.70 -0.89 -7.02
C ASN A 15 11.34 -0.41 -7.57
N GLY A 16 10.54 0.30 -6.78
CA GLY A 16 9.25 0.83 -7.21
C GLY A 16 8.08 -0.14 -7.07
N ILE A 17 8.26 -1.33 -6.47
CA ILE A 17 7.16 -2.26 -6.20
C ILE A 17 6.43 -1.90 -4.91
N ILE A 18 5.10 -2.04 -4.92
CA ILE A 18 4.27 -2.03 -3.72
C ILE A 18 3.76 -3.45 -3.42
N ILE A 19 3.82 -3.82 -2.15
CA ILE A 19 2.94 -4.85 -1.58
C ILE A 19 1.96 -4.19 -0.61
N HIS A 20 0.67 -4.44 -0.79
CA HIS A 20 -0.38 -3.98 0.08
C HIS A 20 -1.03 -5.15 0.81
N ARG A 21 -1.40 -4.91 2.06
CA ARG A 21 -2.33 -5.76 2.80
C ARG A 21 -3.32 -4.91 3.60
N GLY A 22 -4.58 -5.33 3.60
CA GLY A 22 -5.57 -4.80 4.55
C GLY A 22 -5.27 -5.34 5.95
N GLY A 23 -5.40 -4.50 6.96
CA GLY A 23 -5.24 -4.82 8.37
C GLY A 23 -6.37 -4.24 9.21
N TRP A 24 -6.40 -4.59 10.49
CA TRP A 24 -7.35 -4.04 11.45
C TRP A 24 -6.74 -2.77 12.09
N ILE A 25 -7.55 -1.72 12.28
CA ILE A 25 -7.10 -0.38 12.70
C ILE A 25 -6.33 -0.32 14.03
N ASN A 26 -6.46 -1.34 14.88
CA ASN A 26 -5.92 -1.27 16.23
C ASN A 26 -4.48 -1.77 16.38
N ASN A 27 -3.78 -2.04 15.27
CA ASN A 27 -2.39 -2.43 15.34
C ASN A 27 -1.47 -1.20 15.32
N SER A 28 -0.67 -1.04 16.37
CA SER A 28 0.55 -0.24 16.34
C SER A 28 1.46 -0.65 15.17
N LEU A 29 2.38 0.22 14.74
CA LEU A 29 3.37 -0.13 13.72
C LEU A 29 4.15 -1.40 14.14
N GLU A 30 4.45 -1.55 15.42
CA GLU A 30 5.12 -2.72 15.99
C GLU A 30 4.28 -4.00 15.86
N GLU A 31 2.96 -3.93 16.06
CA GLU A 31 2.06 -5.07 15.87
C GLU A 31 1.90 -5.43 14.40
N LEU A 32 1.82 -4.43 13.52
CA LEU A 32 1.84 -4.64 12.07
C LEU A 32 3.12 -5.39 11.68
N GLU A 33 4.29 -4.90 12.08
CA GLU A 33 5.58 -5.55 11.80
C GLU A 33 5.63 -7.00 12.28
N ARG A 34 5.20 -7.27 13.53
CA ARG A 34 5.14 -8.62 14.08
C ARG A 34 4.26 -9.55 13.24
N ASN A 35 3.07 -9.06 12.86
CA ASN A 35 2.15 -9.83 12.02
C ASN A 35 2.79 -10.16 10.66
N PHE A 36 3.57 -9.24 10.08
CA PHE A 36 4.25 -9.48 8.81
C PHE A 36 5.40 -10.50 8.86
N HIS A 37 5.94 -10.78 10.05
CA HIS A 37 6.89 -11.89 10.20
C HIS A 37 6.21 -13.26 10.13
N THR A 38 4.89 -13.33 10.36
CA THR A 38 4.14 -14.59 10.45
C THR A 38 3.19 -14.83 9.28
N ILE A 39 3.11 -13.93 8.30
CA ILE A 39 2.19 -14.09 7.16
C ILE A 39 2.65 -15.16 6.17
N ASP A 40 1.66 -15.80 5.53
CA ASP A 40 1.89 -16.61 4.35
C ASP A 40 2.10 -15.72 3.11
N TRP A 41 3.35 -15.57 2.72
CA TRP A 41 3.71 -14.79 1.54
C TRP A 41 3.20 -15.40 0.22
N ASN A 42 2.84 -16.69 0.17
CA ASN A 42 2.25 -17.29 -1.03
C ASN A 42 0.85 -16.76 -1.31
N GLU A 43 0.07 -16.45 -0.28
CA GLU A 43 -1.25 -15.81 -0.42
C GLU A 43 -1.11 -14.44 -1.10
N ILE A 44 -0.15 -13.64 -0.63
CA ILE A 44 0.14 -12.30 -1.19
C ILE A 44 0.59 -12.42 -2.64
N LYS A 45 1.46 -13.38 -2.94
CA LYS A 45 1.96 -13.61 -4.31
C LYS A 45 0.83 -13.84 -5.31
N ASN A 46 -0.19 -14.60 -4.92
CA ASN A 46 -1.28 -14.99 -5.82
C ASN A 46 -2.42 -13.96 -5.86
N ASN A 47 -2.43 -12.97 -4.97
CA ASN A 47 -3.45 -11.94 -4.92
C ASN A 47 -3.04 -10.69 -5.71
N LYS A 48 -3.57 -10.53 -6.93
CA LYS A 48 -3.30 -9.34 -7.77
C LYS A 48 -3.57 -8.02 -7.08
N SER A 49 -4.61 -7.93 -6.24
CA SER A 49 -4.91 -6.68 -5.52
C SER A 49 -3.87 -6.32 -4.47
N ALA A 50 -3.00 -7.26 -4.07
CA ALA A 50 -1.90 -6.99 -3.15
C ALA A 50 -0.72 -6.28 -3.82
N TRP A 51 -0.67 -6.22 -5.16
CA TRP A 51 0.46 -5.66 -5.89
C TRP A 51 0.16 -4.26 -6.43
N GLY A 52 1.21 -3.45 -6.49
CA GLY A 52 1.19 -2.14 -7.12
C GLY A 52 2.58 -1.69 -7.52
N ILE A 53 2.65 -0.49 -8.09
CA ILE A 53 3.88 0.20 -8.45
C ILE A 53 3.85 1.61 -7.90
N PHE A 54 5.01 2.17 -7.63
CA PHE A 54 5.15 3.56 -7.24
C PHE A 54 6.38 4.21 -7.84
N GLN A 55 6.34 5.54 -7.87
CA GLN A 55 7.46 6.37 -8.24
C GLN A 55 7.50 7.60 -7.34
N ILE A 56 8.71 8.12 -7.13
CA ILE A 56 8.96 9.37 -6.43
C ILE A 56 9.66 10.33 -7.39
N LYS A 57 9.17 11.56 -7.49
CA LYS A 57 9.76 12.65 -8.30
C LYS A 57 9.84 13.91 -7.44
N GLY A 58 11.03 14.21 -6.92
CA GLY A 58 11.20 15.28 -5.93
C GLY A 58 10.45 14.92 -4.64
N ASN A 59 9.58 15.80 -4.17
CA ASN A 59 8.71 15.57 -3.02
C ASN A 59 7.37 14.91 -3.38
N LYS A 60 7.15 14.52 -4.64
CA LYS A 60 5.89 13.91 -5.08
C LYS A 60 5.98 12.41 -5.06
N ILE A 61 4.96 11.77 -4.49
CA ILE A 61 4.75 10.33 -4.54
C ILE A 61 3.52 10.03 -5.38
N GLU A 62 3.64 9.01 -6.23
CA GLU A 62 2.52 8.46 -6.98
C GLU A 62 2.58 6.95 -6.93
N PHE A 63 1.43 6.31 -6.74
CA PHE A 63 1.32 4.86 -6.83
C PHE A 63 0.05 4.40 -7.50
N GLU A 64 0.13 3.26 -8.16
CA GLU A 64 -1.00 2.59 -8.79
C GLU A 64 -1.09 1.15 -8.31
N ARG A 65 -2.32 0.68 -8.14
CA ARG A 65 -2.61 -0.72 -7.81
C ARG A 65 -4.02 -1.12 -8.21
N TRP A 66 -4.26 -2.43 -8.22
CA TRP A 66 -5.59 -3.00 -8.34
C TRP A 66 -6.31 -3.01 -6.99
N TYR A 67 -7.61 -2.70 -7.03
CA TYR A 67 -8.51 -2.79 -5.89
C TYR A 67 -9.54 -3.91 -6.09
N PRO A 68 -10.05 -4.53 -5.02
CA PRO A 68 -11.10 -5.54 -5.11
C PRO A 68 -12.36 -5.02 -5.83
N SER A 69 -13.06 -5.92 -6.53
CA SER A 69 -14.32 -5.64 -7.22
C SER A 69 -15.30 -6.80 -7.05
N SER A 70 -16.59 -6.49 -6.95
CA SER A 70 -17.66 -7.51 -6.92
C SER A 70 -18.08 -7.86 -8.35
N GLY A 71 -17.58 -8.97 -8.89
CA GLY A 71 -18.08 -9.56 -10.14
C GLY A 71 -17.58 -8.92 -11.45
N GLY A 72 -16.59 -8.02 -11.40
CA GLY A 72 -16.00 -7.34 -12.56
C GLY A 72 -14.48 -7.32 -12.53
N PRO A 73 -13.81 -6.80 -13.58
CA PRO A 73 -12.36 -6.64 -13.59
C PRO A 73 -11.92 -5.70 -12.46
N LEU A 74 -10.76 -5.98 -11.86
CA LEU A 74 -10.22 -5.18 -10.76
C LEU A 74 -9.97 -3.74 -11.26
N PRO A 75 -10.60 -2.71 -10.67
CA PRO A 75 -10.29 -1.34 -11.01
C PRO A 75 -8.87 -0.99 -10.54
N ALA A 76 -8.18 -0.19 -11.35
CA ALA A 76 -6.92 0.44 -10.97
C ALA A 76 -7.17 1.93 -10.67
N TYR A 77 -6.48 2.42 -9.64
CA TYR A 77 -6.47 3.83 -9.30
C TYR A 77 -5.03 4.30 -9.11
N ILE A 78 -4.74 5.46 -9.68
CA ILE A 78 -3.51 6.22 -9.44
C ILE A 78 -3.78 7.12 -8.24
N ARG A 79 -2.96 6.98 -7.20
CA ARG A 79 -2.97 7.80 -5.97
C ARG A 79 -1.76 8.69 -6.00
N SER A 80 -1.95 9.98 -5.75
CA SER A 80 -0.84 10.94 -5.74
C SER A 80 -0.92 11.92 -4.58
N GLY A 81 0.26 12.39 -4.17
CA GLY A 81 0.40 13.37 -3.11
C GLY A 81 1.87 13.71 -2.85
N GLU A 82 2.17 14.07 -1.61
CA GLU A 82 3.43 14.74 -1.26
C GLU A 82 4.09 14.11 -0.04
N ILE A 83 5.42 13.99 -0.10
CA ILE A 83 6.28 13.59 1.00
C ILE A 83 6.56 14.84 1.83
N LEU A 84 6.16 14.82 3.10
CA LEU A 84 6.32 15.93 4.03
C LEU A 84 7.66 15.88 4.75
N ASN A 85 8.11 14.68 5.10
CA ASN A 85 9.40 14.40 5.75
C ASN A 85 9.72 12.90 5.66
N ASP A 86 10.82 12.47 6.29
CA ASP A 86 11.36 11.10 6.26
C ASP A 86 10.44 10.02 6.87
N THR A 87 9.32 10.40 7.48
CA THR A 87 8.38 9.48 8.14
C THR A 87 6.93 9.73 7.76
N THR A 88 6.65 10.74 6.92
CA THR A 88 5.28 11.15 6.64
C THR A 88 5.09 11.57 5.19
N PHE A 89 4.04 11.05 4.57
CA PHE A 89 3.52 11.55 3.30
C PHE A 89 1.99 11.63 3.36
N ILE A 90 1.42 12.43 2.47
CA ILE A 90 -0.03 12.60 2.32
C ILE A 90 -0.44 12.18 0.91
N ILE A 91 -1.66 11.67 0.77
CA ILE A 91 -2.31 11.42 -0.51
C ILE A 91 -3.52 12.35 -0.62
N THR A 92 -3.49 13.19 -1.66
CA THR A 92 -4.48 14.26 -1.88
C THR A 92 -5.37 13.98 -3.07
N LYS A 93 -5.00 13.03 -3.94
CA LYS A 93 -5.74 12.76 -5.17
C LYS A 93 -5.78 11.27 -5.50
N SER A 94 -6.91 10.84 -6.05
CA SER A 94 -7.11 9.54 -6.68
C SER A 94 -7.70 9.73 -8.07
N ILE A 95 -7.16 9.03 -9.06
CA ILE A 95 -7.66 9.02 -10.43
C ILE A 95 -7.95 7.58 -10.82
N ARG A 96 -9.15 7.31 -11.35
CA ARG A 96 -9.49 5.99 -11.87
C ARG A 96 -8.82 5.79 -13.24
N SER A 97 -7.84 4.89 -13.33
CA SER A 97 -6.96 4.76 -14.51
C SER A 97 -7.74 4.53 -15.81
N LYS A 98 -8.90 3.85 -15.74
CA LYS A 98 -9.72 3.55 -16.92
C LYS A 98 -10.57 4.73 -17.41
N THR A 99 -11.05 5.59 -16.52
CA THR A 99 -12.06 6.62 -16.85
C THR A 99 -11.53 8.04 -16.72
N GLY A 100 -10.39 8.24 -16.05
CA GLY A 100 -9.89 9.56 -15.69
C GLY A 100 -10.71 10.25 -14.59
N GLU A 101 -11.68 9.55 -13.98
CA GLU A 101 -12.49 10.11 -12.90
C GLU A 101 -11.59 10.43 -11.70
N GLU A 102 -11.69 11.67 -11.24
CA GLU A 102 -10.84 12.19 -10.16
C GLU A 102 -11.60 12.34 -8.87
N LYS A 103 -10.90 12.13 -7.76
CA LYS A 103 -11.40 12.35 -6.41
C LYS A 103 -10.30 12.98 -5.54
N GLU A 104 -10.66 14.01 -4.81
CA GLU A 104 -9.83 14.54 -3.73
C GLU A 104 -9.84 13.63 -2.51
N LEU A 105 -8.68 13.51 -1.87
CA LEU A 105 -8.44 12.70 -0.69
C LEU A 105 -7.68 13.51 0.35
N TYR A 106 -7.72 13.03 1.59
CA TYR A 106 -7.01 13.62 2.72
C TYR A 106 -6.48 12.50 3.61
N GLU A 107 -5.66 11.62 3.02
CA GLU A 107 -5.09 10.46 3.70
C GLU A 107 -3.66 10.80 4.15
N THR A 108 -3.35 10.62 5.44
CA THR A 108 -2.00 10.78 5.99
C THR A 108 -1.40 9.42 6.29
N TYR A 109 -0.18 9.19 5.82
CA TYR A 109 0.55 7.94 6.03
C TYR A 109 1.81 8.18 6.83
N TYR A 110 1.94 7.44 7.93
CA TYR A 110 3.15 7.35 8.73
C TYR A 110 3.91 6.08 8.36
N PHE A 111 5.22 6.19 8.15
CA PHE A 111 6.04 5.06 7.75
C PHE A 111 7.38 5.03 8.50
N LYS A 112 7.95 3.83 8.55
CA LYS A 112 9.30 3.56 9.05
C LYS A 112 9.99 2.59 8.10
N GLN A 113 11.32 2.54 8.17
CA GLN A 113 12.07 1.47 7.52
C GLN A 113 11.72 0.13 8.19
N PHE A 114 11.31 -0.85 7.39
CA PHE A 114 11.00 -2.19 7.87
C PHE A 114 12.29 -3.02 8.04
N SER A 115 12.53 -3.52 9.26
CA SER A 115 13.72 -4.32 9.59
C SER A 115 13.47 -5.24 10.79
N PRO A 116 13.95 -6.50 10.77
CA PRO A 116 14.61 -7.18 9.64
C PRO A 116 13.61 -7.55 8.54
N LYS A 117 14.05 -7.59 7.28
CA LYS A 117 13.20 -8.12 6.21
C LYS A 117 13.00 -9.63 6.44
N PRO A 118 11.77 -10.17 6.38
CA PRO A 118 11.58 -11.60 6.42
C PRO A 118 12.29 -12.24 5.22
N ASP A 119 13.11 -13.26 5.49
CA ASP A 119 14.02 -13.89 4.54
C ASP A 119 13.32 -14.34 3.24
N SER A 120 12.03 -14.68 3.34
CA SER A 120 11.17 -15.08 2.23
C SER A 120 10.94 -13.99 1.18
N THR A 121 11.04 -12.71 1.54
CA THR A 121 10.69 -11.59 0.64
C THR A 121 11.72 -11.32 -0.46
N ASN A 122 12.99 -11.69 -0.24
CA ASN A 122 14.05 -11.52 -1.23
C ASN A 122 13.90 -12.43 -2.45
N ASN A 123 13.13 -13.53 -2.35
CA ASN A 123 12.90 -14.43 -3.48
C ASN A 123 11.79 -13.94 -4.43
N PHE A 124 10.98 -12.94 -4.02
CA PHE A 124 9.84 -12.47 -4.82
C PHE A 124 10.20 -11.34 -5.79
N ILE A 125 11.39 -10.75 -5.64
CA ILE A 125 11.90 -9.67 -6.47
C ILE A 125 13.22 -10.14 -7.07
N LYS A 126 13.21 -10.54 -8.35
CA LYS A 126 14.42 -10.86 -9.14
C LYS A 126 14.55 -9.87 -10.29
#